data_AF-A0A6G2K646-F1
#
_entry.id   AF-A0A6G2K646-F1
#
_cell.length_a   1.000
_cell.length_b   1.000
_cell.length_c   1.000
_cell.angle_alpha   90.00
_cell.angle_beta   90.00
_cell.angle_gamma   90.00
#
_symmetry.space_group_name_H-M   'P 1'
#
loop_
_entity.id
_entity.type
_entity.pdbx_description
1 polymer ?
#
loop_
_entity_poly.entity_id
_entity_poly.type
_entity_poly.pdbx_seq_one_letter_code
_entity_poly.pdbx_strand_id
1 'polypeptide(L)'
;MAAAEAALAAAQSEAEAARALAAEAQNEADAARSAASEAQAQAELAQAQADAAQTQADAAQAQAGAAQSRADAAEASVSVADLLDSPTSIGPRTPLSATPEPGKTLIWIECPTPGCVLVGNGITDAAAHLGWTVERIGHDLTPEGTAGAMAQAVAQNPDAVLISGSVNAFYEDSLATLNERGVPVIDSSSVNEVGGAANGIYGMVQGVPQTTAYGQVLASWLVADSGGNANVLVFNVPDVPVLTGFNAGIGGVMAETCANCTVEIVDVSFADLLGGNVPGLVVSALQANPDAGYVACGFGDLCIGVTGAIAEAGLADRVKLTGALPNAGDFAAIAAGEEAAFVAAPEYMIGWRKVDILAAFFVGDDLTEAQTALLPMQVITPETTGIVRDSGGNYIGVADYEAQFLARWGLG
;
A
#
# COMPACT_ATOMS: atom_id res chain seq x y z
N MET A 1 100.02 -54.28 19.16
CA MET A 1 99.47 -52.92 19.33
C MET A 1 98.80 -52.43 18.05
N ALA A 2 99.49 -52.33 16.91
CA ALA A 2 98.94 -51.78 15.66
C ALA A 2 97.60 -52.40 15.16
N ALA A 3 97.42 -53.73 15.26
CA ALA A 3 96.18 -54.39 14.82
C ALA A 3 94.96 -54.09 15.73
N ALA A 4 95.20 -53.85 17.02
CA ALA A 4 94.15 -53.50 17.98
C ALA A 4 93.72 -52.03 17.83
N GLU A 5 94.66 -51.13 17.51
CA GLU A 5 94.37 -49.72 17.22
C GLU A 5 93.57 -49.56 15.92
N ALA A 6 93.88 -50.34 14.88
CA ALA A 6 93.10 -50.33 13.63
C ALA A 6 91.66 -50.84 13.81
N ALA A 7 91.47 -51.90 14.61
CA ALA A 7 90.14 -52.42 14.93
C ALA A 7 89.31 -51.44 15.79
N LEU A 8 89.95 -50.73 16.72
CA LEU A 8 89.32 -49.69 17.53
C LEU A 8 88.89 -48.49 16.67
N ALA A 9 89.74 -48.05 15.74
CA ALA A 9 89.43 -46.96 14.82
C ALA A 9 88.27 -47.30 13.86
N ALA A 10 88.22 -48.55 13.36
CA ALA A 10 87.11 -49.03 12.54
C ALA A 10 85.79 -49.09 13.33
N ALA A 11 85.83 -49.60 14.57
CA ALA A 11 84.66 -49.63 15.45
C ALA A 11 84.17 -48.23 15.85
N GLN A 12 85.08 -47.27 16.02
CA GLN A 12 84.74 -45.86 16.26
C GLN A 12 84.07 -45.23 15.03
N SER A 13 84.59 -45.49 13.83
CA SER A 13 84.01 -45.02 12.57
C SER A 13 82.62 -45.59 12.31
N GLU A 14 82.41 -46.90 12.56
CA GLU A 14 81.09 -47.53 12.47
C GLU A 14 80.11 -46.98 13.51
N ALA A 15 80.58 -46.72 14.74
CA ALA A 15 79.75 -46.11 15.78
C ALA A 15 79.37 -44.66 15.45
N GLU A 16 80.25 -43.88 14.81
CA GLU A 16 79.94 -42.53 14.32
C GLU A 16 78.94 -42.57 13.16
N ALA A 17 79.11 -43.49 12.21
CA ALA A 17 78.16 -43.68 11.11
C ALA A 17 76.77 -44.11 11.62
N ALA A 18 76.71 -45.02 12.60
CA ALA A 18 75.47 -45.43 13.23
C ALA A 18 74.80 -44.28 14.00
N ARG A 19 75.57 -43.41 14.66
CA ARG A 19 75.06 -42.20 15.31
C ARG A 19 74.52 -41.18 14.32
N ALA A 20 75.18 -41.02 13.17
CA ALA A 20 74.73 -40.13 12.09
C ALA A 20 73.38 -40.59 11.51
N LEU A 21 73.25 -41.90 11.20
CA LEU A 21 71.99 -42.49 10.73
C LEU A 21 70.87 -42.38 11.78
N ALA A 22 71.19 -42.58 13.06
CA ALA A 22 70.22 -42.41 14.14
C ALA A 22 69.75 -40.94 14.27
N ALA A 23 70.65 -39.98 14.10
CA ALA A 23 70.31 -38.55 14.12
C ALA A 23 69.44 -38.15 12.91
N GLU A 24 69.71 -38.70 11.73
CA GLU A 24 68.91 -38.48 10.53
C GLU A 24 67.50 -39.06 10.67
N ALA A 25 67.38 -40.30 11.17
CA ALA A 25 66.09 -40.92 11.47
C ALA A 25 65.29 -40.16 12.55
N GLN A 26 65.97 -39.60 13.55
CA GLN A 26 65.35 -38.75 14.57
C GLN A 26 64.79 -37.46 13.96
N ASN A 27 65.55 -36.80 13.08
CA ASN A 27 65.11 -35.58 12.39
C ASN A 27 63.90 -35.84 11.47
N GLU A 28 63.88 -36.97 10.75
CA GLU A 28 62.74 -37.37 9.93
C GLU A 28 61.49 -37.65 10.79
N ALA A 29 61.66 -38.32 11.93
CA ALA A 29 60.56 -38.59 12.86
C ALA A 29 59.99 -37.30 13.48
N ASP A 30 60.84 -36.33 13.81
CA ASP A 30 60.41 -35.05 14.36
C ASP A 30 59.73 -34.17 13.29
N ALA A 31 60.22 -34.20 12.04
CA ALA A 31 59.53 -33.55 10.91
C ALA A 31 58.14 -34.16 10.64
N ALA A 32 58.03 -35.49 10.69
CA ALA A 32 56.74 -36.19 10.53
C ALA A 32 55.75 -35.86 11.67
N ARG A 33 56.22 -35.71 12.91
CA ARG A 33 55.39 -35.26 14.04
C ARG A 33 54.92 -33.81 13.87
N SER A 34 55.80 -32.92 13.41
CA SER A 34 55.44 -31.53 13.13
C SER A 34 54.33 -31.46 12.07
N ALA A 35 54.51 -32.17 10.95
CA ALA A 35 53.51 -32.24 9.88
C ALA A 35 52.17 -32.84 10.35
N ALA A 36 52.21 -33.87 11.19
CA ALA A 36 50.99 -34.44 11.78
C ALA A 36 50.26 -33.44 12.69
N SER A 37 51.01 -32.65 13.49
CA SER A 37 50.42 -31.61 14.35
C SER A 37 49.79 -30.47 13.55
N GLU A 38 50.41 -30.06 12.44
CA GLU A 38 49.87 -29.04 11.53
C GLU A 38 48.60 -29.53 10.82
N ALA A 39 48.60 -30.78 10.35
CA ALA A 39 47.42 -31.39 9.74
C ALA A 39 46.25 -31.50 10.72
N GLN A 40 46.53 -31.81 11.99
CA GLN A 40 45.51 -31.88 13.04
C GLN A 40 44.95 -30.49 13.37
N ALA A 41 45.79 -29.46 13.46
CA ALA A 41 45.35 -28.08 13.65
C ALA A 41 44.49 -27.55 12.47
N GLN A 42 44.83 -27.93 11.23
CA GLN A 42 44.03 -27.58 10.05
C GLN A 42 42.67 -28.28 10.07
N ALA A 43 42.59 -29.55 10.50
CA ALA A 43 41.34 -30.27 10.63
C ALA A 43 40.41 -29.65 11.70
N GLU A 44 40.97 -29.23 12.85
CA GLU A 44 40.22 -28.53 13.90
C GLU A 44 39.70 -27.18 13.42
N LEU A 45 40.49 -26.41 12.65
CA LEU A 45 40.05 -25.15 12.06
C LEU A 45 38.91 -25.37 11.04
N ALA A 46 39.02 -26.39 10.19
CA ALA A 46 37.99 -26.74 9.21
C ALA A 46 36.68 -27.15 9.89
N GLN A 47 36.77 -27.93 10.99
CA GLN A 47 35.59 -28.30 11.78
C GLN A 47 34.94 -27.05 12.41
N ALA A 48 35.73 -26.16 13.00
CA ALA A 48 35.21 -24.92 13.60
C ALA A 48 34.51 -24.02 12.54
N GLN A 49 35.04 -23.97 11.32
CA GLN A 49 34.39 -23.25 10.21
C GLN A 49 33.08 -23.91 9.77
N ALA A 50 33.03 -25.25 9.71
CA ALA A 50 31.81 -25.99 9.39
C ALA A 50 30.73 -25.78 10.47
N ASP A 51 31.10 -25.83 11.75
CA ASP A 51 30.19 -25.61 12.87
C ASP A 51 29.63 -24.17 12.87
N ALA A 52 30.47 -23.18 12.53
CA ALA A 52 30.05 -21.79 12.37
C ALA A 52 29.07 -21.61 11.19
N ALA A 53 29.35 -22.26 10.06
CA ALA A 53 28.45 -22.23 8.90
C ALA A 53 27.11 -22.90 9.20
N GLN A 54 27.10 -24.03 9.92
CA GLN A 54 25.88 -24.70 10.36
C GLN A 54 25.06 -23.81 11.30
N THR A 55 25.71 -23.15 12.26
CA THR A 55 25.04 -22.21 13.18
C THR A 55 24.38 -21.06 12.42
N GLN A 56 25.05 -20.53 11.38
CA GLN A 56 24.46 -19.50 10.51
C GLN A 56 23.27 -20.02 9.71
N ALA A 57 23.34 -21.25 9.19
CA ALA A 57 22.25 -21.87 8.47
C ALA A 57 21.03 -22.11 9.37
N ASP A 58 21.23 -22.62 10.58
CA ASP A 58 20.15 -22.84 11.55
C ASP A 58 19.48 -21.52 11.96
N ALA A 59 20.28 -20.45 12.17
CA ALA A 59 19.77 -19.12 12.46
C ALA A 59 18.94 -18.55 11.28
N ALA A 60 19.43 -18.71 10.04
CA ALA A 60 18.70 -18.29 8.85
C ALA A 60 17.37 -19.04 8.69
N GLN A 61 17.36 -20.35 8.95
CA GLN A 61 16.15 -21.17 8.88
C GLN A 61 15.13 -20.79 9.97
N ALA A 62 15.58 -20.52 11.20
CA ALA A 62 14.71 -20.02 12.27
C ALA A 62 14.11 -18.65 11.92
N GLN A 63 14.91 -17.76 11.33
CA GLN A 63 14.45 -16.44 10.88
C GLN A 63 13.42 -16.57 9.75
N ALA A 64 13.64 -17.47 8.79
CA ALA A 64 12.69 -17.78 7.72
C ALA A 64 11.37 -18.34 8.26
N GLY A 65 11.40 -19.26 9.23
CA GLY A 65 10.19 -19.81 9.86
C GLY A 65 9.39 -18.75 10.63
N ALA A 66 10.08 -17.84 11.33
CA ALA A 66 9.44 -16.72 12.00
C ALA A 66 8.85 -15.71 10.99
N ALA A 67 9.54 -15.46 9.88
CA ALA A 67 9.08 -14.66 8.75
C ALA A 67 7.77 -15.20 8.15
N GLN A 68 7.72 -16.50 7.86
CA GLN A 68 6.51 -17.16 7.37
C GLN A 68 5.36 -17.03 8.37
N SER A 69 5.62 -17.28 9.65
CA SER A 69 4.58 -17.18 10.69
C SER A 69 3.99 -15.77 10.80
N ARG A 70 4.78 -14.73 10.49
CA ARG A 70 4.35 -13.33 10.44
C ARG A 70 3.51 -13.03 9.20
N ALA A 71 3.92 -13.54 8.04
CA ALA A 71 3.13 -13.48 6.81
C ALA A 71 1.75 -14.14 7.00
N ASP A 72 1.73 -15.36 7.55
CA ASP A 72 0.49 -16.08 7.84
C ASP A 72 -0.40 -15.31 8.83
N ALA A 73 0.17 -14.66 9.85
CA ALA A 73 -0.57 -13.84 10.80
C ALA A 73 -1.15 -12.57 10.15
N ALA A 74 -0.42 -11.92 9.25
CA ALA A 74 -0.89 -10.76 8.51
C ALA A 74 -2.04 -11.12 7.55
N GLU A 75 -1.93 -12.25 6.85
CA GLU A 75 -3.00 -12.78 6.02
C GLU A 75 -4.23 -13.22 6.84
N ALA A 76 -4.02 -13.74 8.05
CA ALA A 76 -5.11 -14.04 8.97
C ALA A 76 -5.80 -12.77 9.52
N SER A 77 -5.06 -11.65 9.66
CA SER A 77 -5.62 -10.37 10.11
C SER A 77 -6.44 -9.67 9.03
N VAL A 78 -6.04 -9.82 7.76
CA VAL A 78 -6.75 -9.32 6.58
C VAL A 78 -6.55 -10.33 5.45
N SER A 79 -7.65 -10.99 5.03
CA SER A 79 -7.62 -12.02 4.00
C SER A 79 -7.42 -11.39 2.62
N VAL A 80 -6.16 -11.07 2.29
CA VAL A 80 -5.75 -10.55 0.97
C VAL A 80 -6.19 -11.49 -0.15
N ALA A 81 -6.14 -12.81 0.09
CA ALA A 81 -6.59 -13.82 -0.86
C ALA A 81 -8.06 -13.65 -1.27
N ASP A 82 -8.95 -13.30 -0.34
CA ASP A 82 -10.38 -13.06 -0.61
C ASP A 82 -10.62 -11.77 -1.42
N LEU A 83 -9.59 -10.92 -1.55
CA LEU A 83 -9.63 -9.66 -2.28
C LEU A 83 -8.92 -9.75 -3.64
N LEU A 84 -8.41 -10.91 -4.06
CA LEU A 84 -7.79 -11.08 -5.38
C LEU A 84 -8.83 -11.17 -6.50
N ASP A 85 -10.00 -11.75 -6.21
CA ASP A 85 -11.11 -11.84 -7.15
C ASP A 85 -11.87 -10.51 -7.24
N SER A 86 -12.44 -10.24 -8.41
CA SER A 86 -13.26 -9.03 -8.57
C SER A 86 -14.53 -9.11 -7.70
N PRO A 87 -14.86 -8.02 -6.98
CA PRO A 87 -16.04 -8.00 -6.13
C PRO A 87 -17.31 -8.14 -6.97
N THR A 88 -18.30 -8.87 -6.45
CA THR A 88 -19.58 -9.11 -7.15
C THR A 88 -20.75 -8.34 -6.55
N SER A 89 -20.51 -7.52 -5.53
CA SER A 89 -21.56 -6.79 -4.82
C SER A 89 -21.12 -5.40 -4.45
N ILE A 90 -22.04 -4.44 -4.54
CA ILE A 90 -21.88 -3.08 -4.02
C ILE A 90 -22.03 -3.01 -2.49
N GLY A 91 -22.14 -4.15 -1.80
CA GLY A 91 -22.39 -4.26 -0.36
C GLY A 91 -23.88 -4.49 -0.01
N PRO A 92 -24.22 -4.65 1.28
CA PRO A 92 -25.60 -4.86 1.70
C PRO A 92 -26.45 -3.63 1.36
N ARG A 93 -27.50 -3.83 0.57
CA ARG A 93 -28.40 -2.77 0.12
C ARG A 93 -29.86 -3.18 0.22
N THR A 94 -30.52 -2.76 1.30
CA THR A 94 -31.98 -2.87 1.43
C THR A 94 -32.67 -2.00 0.36
N PRO A 95 -33.69 -2.50 -0.37
CA PRO A 95 -34.44 -1.66 -1.31
C PRO A 95 -34.99 -0.40 -0.63
N LEU A 96 -35.00 0.72 -1.35
CA LEU A 96 -35.58 1.96 -0.83
C LEU A 96 -37.09 1.82 -0.59
N SER A 97 -37.63 2.56 0.37
CA SER A 97 -39.06 2.53 0.70
C SER A 97 -39.95 3.09 -0.42
N ALA A 98 -39.37 3.91 -1.31
CA ALA A 98 -40.01 4.45 -2.50
C ALA A 98 -38.96 4.70 -3.60
N THR A 99 -39.43 4.79 -4.84
CA THR A 99 -38.61 5.31 -5.95
C THR A 99 -38.39 6.81 -5.76
N PRO A 100 -37.15 7.33 -5.84
CA PRO A 100 -36.88 8.76 -5.70
C PRO A 100 -37.56 9.59 -6.79
N GLU A 101 -38.10 10.76 -6.41
CA GLU A 101 -38.73 11.69 -7.34
C GLU A 101 -37.68 12.36 -8.26
N PRO A 102 -37.99 12.61 -9.55
CA PRO A 102 -37.08 13.27 -10.48
C PRO A 102 -36.98 14.78 -10.25
N GLY A 103 -36.12 15.46 -11.01
CA GLY A 103 -36.05 16.92 -11.06
C GLY A 103 -35.22 17.59 -9.97
N LYS A 104 -34.34 16.84 -9.29
CA LYS A 104 -33.39 17.38 -8.31
C LYS A 104 -32.17 17.99 -8.97
N THR A 105 -31.63 19.05 -8.39
CA THR A 105 -30.37 19.67 -8.80
C THR A 105 -29.29 19.41 -7.76
N LEU A 106 -28.19 18.78 -8.18
CA LEU A 106 -27.02 18.50 -7.36
C LEU A 106 -25.87 19.41 -7.74
N ILE A 107 -25.06 19.84 -6.78
CA ILE A 107 -23.79 20.51 -7.03
C ILE A 107 -22.64 19.64 -6.53
N TRP A 108 -21.70 19.32 -7.43
CA TRP A 108 -20.44 18.65 -7.13
C TRP A 108 -19.31 19.66 -6.98
N ILE A 109 -18.73 19.76 -5.79
CA ILE A 109 -17.52 20.52 -5.52
C ILE A 109 -16.31 19.65 -5.84
N GLU A 110 -15.69 19.93 -6.97
CA GLU A 110 -14.73 19.07 -7.64
C GLU A 110 -13.29 19.47 -7.35
N CYS A 111 -12.53 18.57 -6.73
CA CYS A 111 -11.09 18.73 -6.60
C CYS A 111 -10.37 18.49 -7.94
N PRO A 112 -9.12 18.97 -8.13
CA PRO A 112 -8.48 19.01 -9.44
C PRO A 112 -7.83 17.69 -9.88
N THR A 113 -7.94 16.60 -9.11
CA THR A 113 -7.30 15.32 -9.44
C THR A 113 -8.12 14.50 -10.45
N PRO A 114 -7.48 13.67 -11.30
CA PRO A 114 -8.17 12.71 -12.16
C PRO A 114 -9.20 11.84 -11.42
N GLY A 115 -8.90 11.36 -10.21
CA GLY A 115 -9.84 10.61 -9.38
C GLY A 115 -11.13 11.39 -9.06
N CYS A 116 -11.03 12.68 -8.70
CA CYS A 116 -12.20 13.53 -8.48
C CYS A 116 -13.06 13.69 -9.74
N VAL A 117 -12.45 13.72 -10.92
CA VAL A 117 -13.18 13.75 -12.19
C VAL A 117 -13.98 12.46 -12.39
N LEU A 118 -13.41 11.29 -12.07
CA LEU A 118 -14.11 9.99 -12.12
C LEU A 118 -15.29 9.95 -11.14
N VAL A 119 -15.11 10.45 -9.92
CA VAL A 119 -16.22 10.57 -8.94
C VAL A 119 -17.33 11.44 -9.52
N GLY A 120 -17.01 12.61 -10.06
CA GLY A 120 -17.99 13.52 -10.66
C GLY A 120 -18.72 12.91 -11.88
N ASN A 121 -18.04 12.08 -12.67
CA ASN A 121 -18.68 11.33 -13.77
C ASN A 121 -19.68 10.31 -13.21
N GLY A 122 -19.29 9.56 -12.17
CA GLY A 122 -20.21 8.64 -11.48
C GLY A 122 -21.42 9.34 -10.86
N ILE A 123 -21.25 10.53 -10.27
CA ILE A 123 -22.38 11.35 -9.78
C ILE A 123 -23.31 11.72 -10.92
N THR A 124 -22.74 12.18 -12.05
CA THR A 124 -23.51 12.63 -13.22
C THR A 124 -24.33 11.50 -13.82
N ASP A 125 -23.71 10.34 -14.01
CA ASP A 125 -24.37 9.20 -14.65
C ASP A 125 -25.43 8.59 -13.72
N ALA A 126 -25.14 8.42 -12.43
CA ALA A 126 -26.13 7.97 -11.43
C ALA A 126 -27.34 8.92 -11.34
N ALA A 127 -27.09 10.24 -11.29
CA ALA A 127 -28.13 11.26 -11.24
C ALA A 127 -29.03 11.23 -12.48
N ALA A 128 -28.48 10.93 -13.67
CA ALA A 128 -29.25 10.84 -14.90
C ALA A 128 -30.33 9.74 -14.86
N HIS A 129 -30.05 8.59 -14.23
CA HIS A 129 -31.04 7.51 -14.06
C HIS A 129 -32.23 7.92 -13.17
N LEU A 130 -32.01 8.84 -12.22
CA LEU A 130 -33.05 9.39 -11.36
C LEU A 130 -33.72 10.64 -11.95
N GLY A 131 -33.31 11.09 -13.14
CA GLY A 131 -33.80 12.32 -13.76
C GLY A 131 -33.38 13.58 -12.99
N TRP A 132 -32.20 13.54 -12.36
CA TRP A 132 -31.59 14.66 -11.65
C TRP A 132 -30.53 15.34 -12.52
N THR A 133 -30.20 16.59 -12.22
CA THR A 133 -29.17 17.37 -12.94
C THR A 133 -27.99 17.68 -12.03
N VAL A 134 -26.78 17.66 -12.57
CA VAL A 134 -25.54 17.91 -11.82
C VAL A 134 -24.81 19.12 -12.39
N GLU A 135 -24.48 20.08 -11.54
CA GLU A 135 -23.52 21.14 -11.82
C GLU A 135 -22.19 20.84 -11.11
N ARG A 136 -21.05 21.18 -11.75
CA ARG A 136 -19.72 20.96 -11.19
C ARG A 136 -19.05 22.31 -10.94
N ILE A 137 -18.53 22.51 -9.74
CA ILE A 137 -17.77 23.70 -9.34
C ILE A 137 -16.39 23.23 -8.91
N GLY A 138 -15.36 23.61 -9.66
CA GLY A 138 -13.97 23.27 -9.33
C GLY A 138 -13.41 24.12 -8.19
N HIS A 139 -12.49 23.55 -7.42
CA HIS A 139 -11.65 24.28 -6.46
C HIS A 139 -10.20 23.75 -6.49
N ASP A 140 -9.28 24.45 -5.83
CA ASP A 140 -7.84 24.14 -5.79
C ASP A 140 -7.39 23.46 -4.48
N LEU A 141 -8.34 22.95 -3.69
CA LEU A 141 -8.14 22.37 -2.34
C LEU A 141 -7.56 23.33 -1.29
N THR A 142 -7.34 24.60 -1.62
CA THR A 142 -7.00 25.61 -0.61
C THR A 142 -8.23 25.94 0.26
N PRO A 143 -8.04 26.44 1.50
CA PRO A 143 -9.14 26.93 2.32
C PRO A 143 -10.00 27.96 1.58
N GLU A 144 -9.37 28.94 0.92
CA GLU A 144 -10.06 30.01 0.20
C GLU A 144 -10.80 29.51 -1.04
N GLY A 145 -10.18 28.64 -1.84
CA GLY A 145 -10.80 28.05 -3.02
C GLY A 145 -12.02 27.20 -2.66
N THR A 146 -11.89 26.39 -1.60
CA THR A 146 -12.99 25.54 -1.09
C THR A 146 -14.14 26.39 -0.53
N ALA A 147 -13.83 27.41 0.27
CA ALA A 147 -14.83 28.35 0.78
C ALA A 147 -15.59 29.06 -0.36
N GLY A 148 -14.87 29.50 -1.40
CA GLY A 148 -15.44 30.16 -2.56
C GLY A 148 -16.38 29.26 -3.37
N ALA A 149 -15.97 28.01 -3.63
CA ALA A 149 -16.78 27.04 -4.35
C ALA A 149 -18.07 26.68 -3.58
N MET A 150 -17.97 26.51 -2.26
CA MET A 150 -19.13 26.26 -1.39
C MET A 150 -20.07 27.47 -1.32
N ALA A 151 -19.53 28.69 -1.25
CA ALA A 151 -20.34 29.91 -1.30
C ALA A 151 -21.08 30.06 -2.64
N GLN A 152 -20.45 29.68 -3.75
CA GLN A 152 -21.09 29.64 -5.06
C GLN A 152 -22.24 28.61 -5.08
N ALA A 153 -22.03 27.42 -4.50
CA ALA A 153 -23.09 26.42 -4.37
C ALA A 153 -24.29 26.93 -3.56
N VAL A 154 -24.05 27.61 -2.44
CA VAL A 154 -25.09 28.25 -1.63
C VAL A 154 -25.91 29.27 -2.45
N ALA A 155 -25.25 30.03 -3.33
CA ALA A 155 -25.91 31.03 -4.18
C ALA A 155 -26.79 30.41 -5.27
N GLN A 156 -26.48 29.20 -5.71
CA GLN A 156 -27.23 28.47 -6.75
C GLN A 156 -28.46 27.72 -6.19
N ASN A 157 -28.57 27.56 -4.87
CA ASN A 157 -29.70 26.96 -4.17
C ASN A 157 -30.09 25.55 -4.70
N PRO A 158 -29.15 24.57 -4.66
CA PRO A 158 -29.40 23.20 -5.12
C PRO A 158 -30.29 22.42 -4.14
N ASP A 159 -30.73 21.24 -4.57
CA ASP A 159 -31.37 20.25 -3.69
C ASP A 159 -30.36 19.49 -2.83
N ALA A 160 -29.09 19.39 -3.25
CA ALA A 160 -28.01 18.81 -2.45
C ALA A 160 -26.62 19.29 -2.92
N VAL A 161 -25.64 19.24 -2.03
CA VAL A 161 -24.23 19.50 -2.34
C VAL A 161 -23.40 18.25 -2.07
N LEU A 162 -22.46 17.96 -2.94
CA LEU A 162 -21.52 16.86 -2.83
C LEU A 162 -20.11 17.46 -2.83
N ILE A 163 -19.23 16.97 -1.95
CA ILE A 163 -17.83 17.44 -1.85
C ILE A 163 -16.89 16.28 -1.53
N SER A 164 -15.60 16.42 -1.81
CA SER A 164 -14.59 15.47 -1.35
C SER A 164 -13.29 16.12 -0.93
N GLY A 165 -12.52 15.42 -0.09
CA GLY A 165 -11.10 15.74 0.15
C GLY A 165 -10.86 16.99 0.98
N SER A 166 -11.91 17.68 1.42
CA SER A 166 -11.83 18.95 2.16
C SER A 166 -12.28 18.79 3.61
N VAL A 167 -11.76 19.66 4.49
CA VAL A 167 -12.21 19.73 5.88
C VAL A 167 -13.31 20.78 6.03
N ASN A 168 -14.32 20.46 6.83
CA ASN A 168 -15.50 21.31 7.04
C ASN A 168 -15.17 22.70 7.60
N ALA A 169 -14.07 22.84 8.34
CA ALA A 169 -13.54 24.11 8.84
C ALA A 169 -13.35 25.17 7.74
N PHE A 170 -13.16 24.77 6.48
CA PHE A 170 -13.01 25.71 5.36
C PHE A 170 -14.33 26.27 4.84
N TYR A 171 -15.47 25.67 5.19
CA TYR A 171 -16.78 26.02 4.62
C TYR A 171 -17.92 25.98 5.65
N GLU A 172 -17.62 26.18 6.93
CA GLU A 172 -18.61 26.13 8.04
C GLU A 172 -19.82 27.04 7.81
N ASP A 173 -19.59 28.28 7.36
CA ASP A 173 -20.68 29.25 7.09
C ASP A 173 -21.60 28.77 5.96
N SER A 174 -21.03 28.18 4.90
CA SER A 174 -21.80 27.62 3.79
C SER A 174 -22.57 26.38 4.23
N LEU A 175 -21.95 25.51 5.03
CA LEU A 175 -22.57 24.32 5.60
C LEU A 175 -23.75 24.67 6.51
N ALA A 176 -23.59 25.67 7.39
CA ALA A 176 -24.66 26.18 8.24
C ALA A 176 -25.84 26.70 7.40
N THR A 177 -25.55 27.51 6.38
CA THR A 177 -26.57 28.06 5.48
C THR A 177 -27.32 26.99 4.71
N LEU A 178 -26.63 25.96 4.21
CA LEU A 178 -27.24 24.81 3.52
C LEU A 178 -28.13 24.01 4.48
N ASN A 179 -27.65 23.75 5.70
CA ASN A 179 -28.39 23.00 6.72
C ASN A 179 -29.66 23.73 7.17
N GLU A 180 -29.59 25.06 7.36
CA GLU A 180 -30.78 25.89 7.66
C GLU A 180 -31.85 25.81 6.56
N ARG A 181 -31.44 25.59 5.30
CA ARG A 181 -32.33 25.40 4.15
C ARG A 181 -32.76 23.95 3.93
N GLY A 182 -32.27 23.02 4.75
CA GLY A 182 -32.52 21.58 4.59
C GLY A 182 -31.83 20.96 3.38
N VAL A 183 -30.76 21.58 2.87
CA VAL A 183 -29.96 21.06 1.75
C VAL A 183 -28.87 20.14 2.31
N PRO A 184 -28.93 18.81 2.09
CA PRO A 184 -27.93 17.89 2.60
C PRO A 184 -26.58 18.03 1.90
N VAL A 185 -25.50 17.88 2.67
CA VAL A 185 -24.14 17.70 2.14
C VAL A 185 -23.73 16.24 2.26
N ILE A 186 -23.29 15.64 1.15
CA ILE A 186 -22.66 14.30 1.14
C ILE A 186 -21.17 14.45 0.84
N ASP A 187 -20.34 14.00 1.76
CA ASP A 187 -18.89 14.09 1.68
C ASP A 187 -18.26 12.77 1.20
N SER A 188 -17.03 12.84 0.70
CA SER A 188 -16.17 11.68 0.57
C SER A 188 -14.70 12.01 0.80
N SER A 189 -13.88 10.99 1.08
CA SER A 189 -12.42 11.17 1.09
C SER A 189 -11.97 12.24 2.09
N SER A 190 -12.67 12.41 3.20
CA SER A 190 -12.38 13.42 4.22
C SER A 190 -12.45 12.83 5.63
N VAL A 191 -12.09 13.64 6.62
CA VAL A 191 -12.14 13.32 8.05
C VAL A 191 -13.39 13.89 8.74
N ASN A 192 -14.30 14.51 7.98
CA ASN A 192 -15.46 15.18 8.56
C ASN A 192 -16.43 14.18 9.19
N GLU A 193 -17.06 14.58 10.29
CA GLU A 193 -18.03 13.74 10.99
C GLU A 193 -19.42 13.84 10.34
N VAL A 194 -20.11 12.70 10.23
CA VAL A 194 -21.52 12.66 9.81
C VAL A 194 -22.39 12.98 11.02
N GLY A 195 -22.98 14.17 11.05
CA GLY A 195 -23.85 14.65 12.13
C GLY A 195 -25.32 14.81 11.73
N GLY A 196 -25.65 14.59 10.45
CA GLY A 196 -26.98 14.79 9.91
C GLY A 196 -27.48 16.22 10.17
N ALA A 197 -28.69 16.36 10.70
CA ALA A 197 -29.26 17.68 11.01
C ALA A 197 -28.42 18.51 12.01
N ALA A 198 -27.55 17.89 12.81
CA ALA A 198 -26.71 18.62 13.76
C ALA A 198 -25.60 19.44 13.07
N ASN A 199 -25.12 19.00 11.90
CA ASN A 199 -24.01 19.66 11.21
C ASN A 199 -24.17 19.79 9.69
N GLY A 200 -25.28 19.37 9.09
CA GLY A 200 -25.54 19.45 7.65
C GLY A 200 -24.87 18.36 6.80
N ILE A 201 -24.01 17.52 7.37
CA ILE A 201 -23.34 16.42 6.67
C ILE A 201 -24.14 15.13 6.90
N TYR A 202 -24.77 14.64 5.84
CA TYR A 202 -25.68 13.49 5.87
C TYR A 202 -25.04 12.21 5.33
N GLY A 203 -23.79 12.24 4.89
CA GLY A 203 -23.10 11.02 4.47
C GLY A 203 -21.61 11.23 4.27
N MET A 204 -20.87 10.14 4.43
CA MET A 204 -19.44 10.05 4.19
C MET A 204 -19.17 8.78 3.40
N VAL A 205 -18.60 8.91 2.22
CA VAL A 205 -18.11 7.77 1.42
C VAL A 205 -16.59 7.78 1.45
N GLN A 206 -15.92 6.63 1.53
CA GLN A 206 -14.45 6.60 1.54
C GLN A 206 -13.82 7.48 2.65
N GLY A 207 -14.43 7.52 3.84
CA GLY A 207 -13.86 8.21 5.01
C GLY A 207 -12.71 7.43 5.66
N VAL A 208 -12.28 7.85 6.85
CA VAL A 208 -11.18 7.24 7.62
C VAL A 208 -11.30 5.70 7.73
N PRO A 209 -12.46 5.09 8.04
CA PRO A 209 -12.56 3.63 8.10
C PRO A 209 -12.16 2.93 6.78
N GLN A 210 -12.54 3.51 5.64
CA GLN A 210 -12.20 2.96 4.33
C GLN A 210 -10.72 3.14 4.00
N THR A 211 -10.15 4.33 4.25
CA THR A 211 -8.73 4.56 3.96
C THR A 211 -7.82 3.74 4.88
N THR A 212 -8.23 3.54 6.13
CA THR A 212 -7.58 2.56 7.03
C THR A 212 -7.67 1.15 6.48
N ALA A 213 -8.83 0.72 5.96
CA ALA A 213 -8.95 -0.59 5.33
C ALA A 213 -8.00 -0.75 4.12
N TYR A 214 -7.84 0.28 3.27
CA TYR A 214 -6.85 0.25 2.19
C TYR A 214 -5.43 0.01 2.72
N GLY A 215 -5.03 0.75 3.76
CA GLY A 215 -3.70 0.62 4.35
C GLY A 215 -3.48 -0.74 5.01
N GLN A 216 -4.49 -1.29 5.68
CA GLN A 216 -4.43 -2.61 6.29
C GLN A 216 -4.26 -3.72 5.24
N VAL A 217 -5.08 -3.69 4.18
CA VAL A 217 -5.00 -4.65 3.06
C VAL A 217 -3.63 -4.57 2.39
N LEU A 218 -3.15 -3.36 2.08
CA LEU A 218 -1.84 -3.19 1.45
C LEU A 218 -0.71 -3.67 2.36
N ALA A 219 -0.76 -3.36 3.66
CA ALA A 219 0.26 -3.83 4.60
C ALA A 219 0.27 -5.35 4.75
N SER A 220 -0.89 -6.01 4.79
CA SER A 220 -0.91 -7.48 4.79
C SER A 220 -0.27 -8.06 3.53
N TRP A 221 -0.52 -7.44 2.35
CA TRP A 221 0.16 -7.82 1.12
C TRP A 221 1.68 -7.59 1.21
N LEU A 222 2.13 -6.43 1.69
CA LEU A 222 3.56 -6.09 1.85
C LEU A 222 4.28 -7.04 2.81
N VAL A 223 3.63 -7.44 3.91
CA VAL A 223 4.19 -8.40 4.87
C VAL A 223 4.32 -9.78 4.21
N ALA A 224 3.32 -10.22 3.44
CA ALA A 224 3.38 -11.49 2.72
C ALA A 224 4.48 -11.49 1.64
N ASP A 225 4.49 -10.48 0.77
CA ASP A 225 5.45 -10.36 -0.35
C ASP A 225 6.90 -10.22 0.13
N SER A 226 7.14 -9.54 1.26
CA SER A 226 8.48 -9.39 1.84
C SER A 226 8.93 -10.56 2.72
N GLY A 227 8.08 -11.57 2.94
CA GLY A 227 8.32 -12.59 3.97
C GLY A 227 8.51 -11.97 5.36
N GLY A 228 7.76 -10.92 5.69
CA GLY A 228 7.80 -10.24 6.97
C GLY A 228 9.09 -9.46 7.25
N ASN A 229 9.64 -8.77 6.24
CA ASN A 229 10.81 -7.87 6.33
C ASN A 229 10.66 -6.61 5.45
N ALA A 230 9.45 -6.10 5.26
CA ALA A 230 9.20 -4.94 4.39
C ALA A 230 9.80 -3.65 4.97
N ASN A 231 10.59 -2.93 4.18
CA ASN A 231 10.97 -1.54 4.46
C ASN A 231 10.28 -0.63 3.44
N VAL A 232 9.36 0.20 3.93
CA VAL A 232 8.37 0.89 3.11
C VAL A 232 8.45 2.40 3.30
N LEU A 233 8.60 3.12 2.20
CA LEU A 233 8.41 4.57 2.16
C LEU A 233 6.96 4.86 1.74
N VAL A 234 6.17 5.38 2.67
CA VAL A 234 4.77 5.75 2.43
C VAL A 234 4.70 7.22 2.05
N PHE A 235 4.30 7.52 0.82
CA PHE A 235 4.13 8.89 0.34
C PHE A 235 2.75 9.41 0.73
N ASN A 236 2.75 10.55 1.42
CA ASN A 236 1.57 11.15 2.03
C ASN A 236 1.42 12.61 1.59
N VAL A 237 0.18 13.08 1.53
CA VAL A 237 -0.14 14.51 1.30
C VAL A 237 -0.83 15.04 2.55
N PRO A 238 -0.14 15.79 3.44
CA PRO A 238 -0.70 16.28 4.69
C PRO A 238 -1.95 17.16 4.52
N ASP A 239 -2.04 17.86 3.39
CA ASP A 239 -3.18 18.72 3.02
C ASP A 239 -4.48 17.91 2.78
N VAL A 240 -4.41 16.58 2.72
CA VAL A 240 -5.55 15.66 2.56
C VAL A 240 -5.64 14.74 3.79
N PRO A 241 -6.26 15.19 4.89
CA PRO A 241 -6.14 14.52 6.19
C PRO A 241 -6.66 13.08 6.24
N VAL A 242 -7.55 12.67 5.33
CA VAL A 242 -8.07 11.29 5.29
C VAL A 242 -6.97 10.25 5.04
N LEU A 243 -5.84 10.65 4.44
CA LEU A 243 -4.69 9.79 4.17
C LEU A 243 -4.00 9.33 5.46
N THR A 244 -4.22 10.03 6.57
CA THR A 244 -3.78 9.55 7.89
C THR A 244 -4.39 8.18 8.24
N GLY A 245 -5.60 7.89 7.74
CA GLY A 245 -6.22 6.57 7.87
C GLY A 245 -5.41 5.49 7.16
N PHE A 246 -4.97 5.73 5.92
CA PHE A 246 -4.11 4.81 5.16
C PHE A 246 -2.78 4.56 5.88
N ASN A 247 -2.12 5.64 6.32
CA ASN A 247 -0.86 5.54 7.06
C ASN A 247 -1.02 4.74 8.37
N ALA A 248 -2.11 4.98 9.10
CA ALA A 248 -2.43 4.26 10.32
C ALA A 248 -2.74 2.78 10.06
N GLY A 249 -3.42 2.47 8.94
CA GLY A 249 -3.69 1.10 8.52
C GLY A 249 -2.40 0.33 8.25
N ILE A 250 -1.46 0.94 7.50
CA ILE A 250 -0.16 0.34 7.23
C ILE A 250 0.63 0.14 8.52
N GLY A 251 0.80 1.22 9.29
CA GLY A 251 1.59 1.20 10.51
C GLY A 251 1.03 0.22 11.55
N GLY A 252 -0.30 0.12 11.67
CA GLY A 252 -0.98 -0.80 12.59
C GLY A 252 -0.70 -2.27 12.27
N VAL A 253 -0.94 -2.70 11.03
CA VAL A 253 -0.69 -4.09 10.62
C VAL A 253 0.79 -4.44 10.75
N MET A 254 1.69 -3.56 10.29
CA MET A 254 3.13 -3.84 10.37
C MET A 254 3.62 -3.92 11.82
N ALA A 255 3.16 -3.06 12.72
CA ALA A 255 3.53 -3.10 14.13
C ALA A 255 3.04 -4.38 14.83
N GLU A 256 1.85 -4.88 14.46
CA GLU A 256 1.26 -6.07 15.07
C GLU A 256 1.84 -7.37 14.52
N THR A 257 2.09 -7.43 13.21
CA THR A 257 2.39 -8.69 12.51
C THR A 257 3.80 -8.77 11.96
N CYS A 258 4.57 -7.67 11.90
CA CYS A 258 5.87 -7.63 11.25
C CYS A 258 6.99 -6.93 12.05
N ALA A 259 7.57 -7.64 13.02
CA ALA A 259 8.63 -7.09 13.89
C ALA A 259 9.90 -6.59 13.17
N ASN A 260 10.17 -7.07 11.95
CA ASN A 260 11.31 -6.64 11.14
C ASN A 260 10.94 -5.61 10.07
N CYS A 261 9.66 -5.21 9.98
CA CYS A 261 9.23 -4.20 9.01
C CYS A 261 9.49 -2.80 9.54
N THR A 262 9.75 -1.87 8.62
CA THR A 262 9.86 -0.44 8.90
C THR A 262 8.96 0.36 7.97
N VAL A 263 8.35 1.41 8.52
CA VAL A 263 7.50 2.35 7.79
C VAL A 263 8.06 3.75 8.02
N GLU A 264 8.40 4.43 6.94
CA GLU A 264 8.72 5.86 6.95
C GLU A 264 7.66 6.62 6.16
N ILE A 265 7.07 7.65 6.77
CA ILE A 265 6.14 8.53 6.07
C ILE A 265 6.95 9.66 5.45
N VAL A 266 6.81 9.82 4.13
CA VAL A 266 7.42 10.90 3.35
C VAL A 266 6.32 11.86 2.93
N ASP A 267 6.28 13.02 3.57
CA ASP A 267 5.30 14.06 3.27
C ASP A 267 5.67 14.81 1.98
N VAL A 268 4.69 14.94 1.10
CA VAL A 268 4.75 15.71 -0.15
C VAL A 268 3.68 16.79 -0.09
N SER A 269 4.03 18.02 -0.47
CA SER A 269 3.06 19.10 -0.50
C SER A 269 2.07 18.92 -1.64
N PHE A 270 0.83 19.40 -1.47
CA PHE A 270 -0.12 19.38 -2.58
C PHE A 270 0.37 20.19 -3.80
N ALA A 271 1.16 21.24 -3.57
CA ALA A 271 1.79 22.02 -4.64
C ALA A 271 2.82 21.20 -5.45
N ASP A 272 3.60 20.34 -4.79
CA ASP A 272 4.54 19.44 -5.47
C ASP A 272 3.82 18.37 -6.27
N LEU A 273 2.69 17.87 -5.77
CA LEU A 273 1.82 16.96 -6.51
C LEU A 273 1.33 17.61 -7.81
N LEU A 274 0.69 18.78 -7.72
CA LEU A 274 0.18 19.48 -8.91
C LEU A 274 1.29 19.97 -9.84
N GLY A 275 2.48 20.26 -9.29
CA GLY A 275 3.66 20.68 -10.05
C GLY A 275 4.37 19.54 -10.79
N GLY A 276 4.00 18.28 -10.54
CA GLY A 276 4.67 17.10 -11.12
C GLY A 276 6.06 16.84 -10.53
N ASN A 277 6.34 17.31 -9.31
CA ASN A 277 7.64 17.18 -8.65
C ASN A 277 7.81 15.83 -7.93
N VAL A 278 6.70 15.11 -7.69
CA VAL A 278 6.69 13.86 -6.90
C VAL A 278 7.68 12.80 -7.39
N PRO A 279 7.83 12.53 -8.70
CA PRO A 279 8.78 11.54 -9.17
C PRO A 279 10.23 11.80 -8.71
N GLY A 280 10.66 13.07 -8.74
CA GLY A 280 11.98 13.47 -8.26
C GLY A 280 12.13 13.35 -6.74
N LEU A 281 11.07 13.63 -5.98
CA LEU A 281 11.03 13.45 -4.53
C LEU A 281 11.11 11.97 -4.15
N VAL A 282 10.43 11.08 -4.88
CA VAL A 282 10.52 9.63 -4.68
C VAL A 282 11.94 9.13 -4.91
N VAL A 283 12.56 9.50 -6.02
CA VAL A 283 13.96 9.11 -6.31
C VAL A 283 14.90 9.62 -5.20
N SER A 284 14.70 10.86 -4.74
CA SER A 284 15.52 11.45 -3.67
C SER A 284 15.37 10.71 -2.34
N ALA A 285 14.14 10.37 -1.95
CA ALA A 285 13.87 9.61 -0.73
C ALA A 285 14.45 8.20 -0.81
N LEU A 286 14.37 7.55 -1.98
CA LEU A 286 14.96 6.24 -2.23
C LEU A 286 16.49 6.26 -2.20
N GLN A 287 17.13 7.37 -2.59
CA GLN A 287 18.58 7.55 -2.47
C GLN A 287 19.01 7.77 -1.01
N ALA A 288 18.19 8.47 -0.23
CA ALA A 288 18.40 8.66 1.21
C ALA A 288 18.17 7.37 2.01
N ASN A 289 17.31 6.49 1.52
CA ASN A 289 16.93 5.23 2.14
C ASN A 289 17.34 4.03 1.27
N PRO A 290 18.63 3.61 1.28
CA PRO A 290 19.14 2.53 0.44
C PRO A 290 18.52 1.16 0.75
N ASP A 291 18.05 0.97 1.99
CA ASP A 291 17.44 -0.27 2.45
C ASP A 291 15.93 -0.35 2.17
N ALA A 292 15.31 0.72 1.63
CA ALA A 292 13.90 0.69 1.25
C ALA A 292 13.68 -0.26 0.08
N GLY A 293 12.77 -1.22 0.25
CA GLY A 293 12.37 -2.19 -0.78
C GLY A 293 11.01 -1.87 -1.41
N TYR A 294 10.24 -0.96 -0.81
CA TYR A 294 8.90 -0.60 -1.27
C TYR A 294 8.66 0.90 -1.21
N VAL A 295 7.90 1.38 -2.19
CA VAL A 295 7.23 2.68 -2.16
C VAL A 295 5.73 2.40 -2.12
N ALA A 296 5.01 3.05 -1.21
CA ALA A 296 3.56 2.95 -1.10
C ALA A 296 2.91 4.32 -1.27
N CYS A 297 2.02 4.46 -2.24
CA CYS A 297 1.31 5.69 -2.53
C CYS A 297 -0.12 5.63 -1.97
N GLY A 298 -0.52 6.63 -1.18
CA GLY A 298 -1.86 6.67 -0.57
C GLY A 298 -3.02 6.67 -1.57
N PHE A 299 -2.77 7.09 -2.80
CA PHE A 299 -3.68 7.02 -3.94
C PHE A 299 -2.85 7.08 -5.23
N GLY A 300 -3.32 6.48 -6.33
CA GLY A 300 -2.55 6.35 -7.57
C GLY A 300 -2.13 7.68 -8.19
N ASP A 301 -3.00 8.69 -8.18
CA ASP A 301 -2.68 10.01 -8.75
C ASP A 301 -1.46 10.67 -8.08
N LEU A 302 -1.13 10.31 -6.83
CA LEU A 302 0.05 10.82 -6.12
C LEU A 302 1.35 10.42 -6.83
N CYS A 303 1.38 9.25 -7.46
CA CYS A 303 2.60 8.63 -7.99
C CYS A 303 2.64 8.56 -9.51
N ILE A 304 1.85 9.39 -10.19
CA ILE A 304 1.94 9.57 -11.64
C ILE A 304 3.38 9.89 -12.05
N GLY A 305 3.95 9.07 -12.93
CA GLY A 305 5.30 9.22 -13.46
C GLY A 305 6.43 8.67 -12.57
N VAL A 306 6.12 8.16 -11.37
CA VAL A 306 7.12 7.60 -10.44
C VAL A 306 7.80 6.36 -11.01
N THR A 307 7.04 5.46 -11.65
CA THR A 307 7.57 4.24 -12.29
C THR A 307 8.67 4.54 -13.30
N GLY A 308 8.43 5.53 -14.18
CA GLY A 308 9.43 6.00 -15.13
C GLY A 308 10.67 6.60 -14.46
N ALA A 309 10.48 7.43 -13.43
CA ALA A 309 11.60 8.04 -12.70
C ALA A 309 12.46 7.02 -11.93
N ILE A 310 11.83 5.99 -11.34
CA ILE A 310 12.53 4.88 -10.69
C ILE A 310 13.39 4.12 -11.71
N ALA A 311 12.84 3.84 -12.91
CA ALA A 311 13.57 3.17 -13.98
C ALA A 311 14.74 4.02 -14.50
N GLU A 312 14.52 5.31 -14.77
CA GLU A 312 15.55 6.25 -15.22
C GLU A 312 16.69 6.42 -14.19
N ALA A 313 16.37 6.37 -12.90
CA ALA A 313 17.35 6.39 -11.82
C ALA A 313 18.11 5.07 -11.63
N GLY A 314 17.78 4.02 -12.39
CA GLY A 314 18.38 2.69 -12.26
C GLY A 314 17.99 1.98 -10.95
N LEU A 315 16.81 2.30 -10.41
CA LEU A 315 16.33 1.77 -9.13
C LEU A 315 15.26 0.68 -9.28
N ALA A 316 14.79 0.40 -10.50
CA ALA A 316 13.68 -0.54 -10.76
C ALA A 316 13.91 -1.95 -10.21
N ASP A 317 15.14 -2.46 -10.24
CA ASP A 317 15.45 -3.80 -9.70
C ASP A 317 15.51 -3.84 -8.17
N ARG A 318 15.50 -2.67 -7.50
CA ARG A 318 15.65 -2.56 -6.04
C ARG A 318 14.33 -2.34 -5.32
N VAL A 319 13.37 -1.66 -5.94
CA VAL A 319 12.17 -1.17 -5.29
C VAL A 319 10.91 -1.63 -6.01
N LYS A 320 9.90 -2.03 -5.24
CA LYS A 320 8.55 -2.29 -5.73
C LYS A 320 7.66 -1.08 -5.44
N LEU A 321 7.04 -0.54 -6.48
CA LEU A 321 6.01 0.50 -6.32
C LEU A 321 4.65 -0.14 -6.06
N THR A 322 3.95 0.37 -5.06
CA THR A 322 2.67 -0.13 -4.55
C THR A 322 1.76 1.04 -4.14
N GLY A 323 0.49 0.78 -3.83
CA GLY A 323 -0.39 1.82 -3.31
C GLY A 323 -1.84 1.43 -3.16
N ALA A 324 -2.71 2.45 -3.20
CA ALA A 324 -4.16 2.29 -3.28
C ALA A 324 -4.71 3.14 -4.43
N LEU A 325 -5.95 2.87 -4.84
CA LEU A 325 -6.67 3.63 -5.86
C LEU A 325 -5.84 3.83 -7.15
N PRO A 326 -5.44 2.73 -7.84
CA PRO A 326 -4.58 2.83 -9.01
C PRO A 326 -5.25 3.64 -10.11
N ASN A 327 -4.50 4.58 -10.68
CA ASN A 327 -4.90 5.32 -11.87
C ASN A 327 -4.74 4.44 -13.13
N ALA A 328 -5.14 4.95 -14.30
CA ALA A 328 -5.06 4.19 -15.55
C ALA A 328 -3.62 3.77 -15.94
N GLY A 329 -2.63 4.60 -15.61
CA GLY A 329 -1.21 4.31 -15.78
C GLY A 329 -0.73 3.22 -14.83
N ASP A 330 -1.09 3.29 -13.55
CA ASP A 330 -0.74 2.26 -12.55
C ASP A 330 -1.26 0.88 -12.99
N PHE A 331 -2.50 0.81 -13.45
CA PHE A 331 -3.07 -0.43 -13.99
C PHE A 331 -2.26 -1.01 -15.16
N ALA A 332 -1.74 -0.15 -16.04
CA ALA A 332 -0.90 -0.59 -17.15
C ALA A 332 0.49 -1.04 -16.66
N ALA A 333 1.08 -0.32 -15.71
CA ALA A 333 2.37 -0.64 -15.10
C ALA A 333 2.32 -1.96 -14.30
N ILE A 334 1.25 -2.21 -13.55
CA ILE A 334 1.03 -3.47 -12.84
C ILE A 334 0.92 -4.63 -13.85
N ALA A 335 0.14 -4.46 -14.92
CA ALA A 335 0.01 -5.47 -15.96
C ALA A 335 1.34 -5.75 -16.70
N ALA A 336 2.24 -4.77 -16.76
CA ALA A 336 3.59 -4.90 -17.31
C ALA A 336 4.61 -5.47 -16.30
N GLY A 337 4.24 -5.61 -15.03
CA GLY A 337 5.14 -6.03 -13.95
C GLY A 337 6.12 -4.93 -13.48
N GLU A 338 5.86 -3.68 -13.84
CA GLU A 338 6.66 -2.52 -13.42
C GLU A 338 6.22 -1.98 -12.04
N GLU A 339 4.98 -2.28 -11.65
CA GLU A 339 4.40 -2.02 -10.34
C GLU A 339 3.92 -3.34 -9.71
N ALA A 340 4.00 -3.44 -8.38
CA ALA A 340 3.89 -4.72 -7.70
C ALA A 340 2.49 -5.02 -7.18
N ALA A 341 1.84 -4.08 -6.50
CA ALA A 341 0.47 -4.27 -6.01
C ALA A 341 -0.23 -2.97 -5.63
N PHE A 342 -1.52 -2.88 -5.96
CA PHE A 342 -2.39 -1.80 -5.52
C PHE A 342 -3.71 -2.31 -4.95
N VAL A 343 -4.21 -1.64 -3.90
CA VAL A 343 -5.58 -1.84 -3.41
C VAL A 343 -6.51 -0.97 -4.23
N ALA A 344 -7.21 -1.56 -5.19
CA ALA A 344 -8.16 -0.87 -6.04
C ALA A 344 -9.54 -0.78 -5.39
N ALA A 345 -10.12 0.41 -5.41
CA ALA A 345 -11.52 0.65 -5.14
C ALA A 345 -12.13 1.47 -6.29
N PRO A 346 -13.39 1.24 -6.65
CA PRO A 346 -13.99 1.87 -7.83
C PRO A 346 -14.35 3.33 -7.53
N GLU A 347 -13.48 4.28 -7.88
CA GLU A 347 -13.69 5.71 -7.66
C GLU A 347 -14.97 6.22 -8.34
N TYR A 348 -15.26 5.72 -9.53
CA TYR A 348 -16.51 6.03 -10.23
C TYR A 348 -17.76 5.61 -9.41
N MET A 349 -17.69 4.49 -8.67
CA MET A 349 -18.78 4.04 -7.79
C MET A 349 -18.95 4.93 -6.54
N ILE A 350 -17.93 5.69 -6.13
CA ILE A 350 -18.08 6.68 -5.06
C ILE A 350 -19.18 7.68 -5.43
N GLY A 351 -19.22 8.11 -6.70
CA GLY A 351 -20.26 9.00 -7.19
C GLY A 351 -21.66 8.38 -7.11
N TRP A 352 -21.81 7.13 -7.57
CA TRP A 352 -23.05 6.35 -7.45
C TRP A 352 -23.48 6.19 -6.00
N ARG A 353 -22.54 5.89 -5.10
CA ARG A 353 -22.80 5.72 -3.68
C ARG A 353 -23.28 7.00 -3.02
N LYS A 354 -22.74 8.15 -3.42
CA LYS A 354 -23.21 9.45 -2.94
C LYS A 354 -24.62 9.75 -3.40
N VAL A 355 -24.94 9.47 -4.67
CA VAL A 355 -26.30 9.61 -5.21
C VAL A 355 -27.27 8.63 -4.53
N ASP A 356 -26.84 7.42 -4.21
CA ASP A 356 -27.63 6.44 -3.44
C ASP A 356 -27.97 6.91 -2.02
N ILE A 357 -27.01 7.54 -1.32
CA ILE A 357 -27.28 8.17 -0.01
C ILE A 357 -28.32 9.29 -0.16
N LEU A 358 -28.23 10.11 -1.21
CA LEU A 358 -29.22 11.16 -1.48
C LEU A 358 -30.60 10.58 -1.86
N ALA A 359 -30.64 9.50 -2.62
CA ALA A 359 -31.86 8.79 -2.97
C ALA A 359 -32.58 8.31 -1.71
N ALA A 360 -31.86 7.67 -0.78
CA ALA A 360 -32.38 7.28 0.53
C ALA A 360 -32.84 8.50 1.35
N PHE A 361 -32.06 9.59 1.35
CA PHE A 361 -32.40 10.82 2.06
C PHE A 361 -33.71 11.43 1.58
N PHE A 362 -33.91 11.57 0.26
CA PHE A 362 -35.09 12.21 -0.30
C PHE A 362 -36.38 11.41 -0.13
N VAL A 363 -36.30 10.08 0.01
CA VAL A 363 -37.46 9.24 0.33
C VAL A 363 -37.67 9.08 1.85
N GLY A 364 -36.76 9.63 2.67
CA GLY A 364 -36.87 9.63 4.14
C GLY A 364 -36.44 8.32 4.80
N ASP A 365 -35.60 7.53 4.13
CA ASP A 365 -35.08 6.27 4.65
C ASP A 365 -33.93 6.48 5.65
N ASP A 366 -33.67 5.45 6.46
CA ASP A 366 -32.49 5.40 7.32
C ASP A 366 -31.21 5.36 6.48
N LEU A 367 -30.26 6.24 6.82
CA LEU A 367 -29.01 6.38 6.08
C LEU A 367 -27.89 5.49 6.61
N THR A 368 -28.07 4.78 7.73
CA THR A 368 -26.99 4.07 8.43
C THR A 368 -26.35 3.02 7.53
N GLU A 369 -27.15 2.20 6.85
CA GLU A 369 -26.63 1.20 5.88
C GLU A 369 -25.90 1.88 4.71
N ALA A 370 -26.39 3.05 4.29
CA ALA A 370 -25.79 3.83 3.20
C ALA A 370 -24.46 4.51 3.60
N GLN A 371 -24.25 4.73 4.90
CA GLN A 371 -23.07 5.39 5.45
C GLN A 371 -21.99 4.43 5.96
N THR A 372 -22.37 3.24 6.44
CA THR A 372 -21.46 2.33 7.15
C THR A 372 -20.83 1.26 6.28
N ALA A 373 -21.43 0.94 5.13
CA ALA A 373 -20.85 -0.07 4.24
C ALA A 373 -19.63 0.48 3.50
N LEU A 374 -18.50 -0.21 3.66
CA LEU A 374 -17.29 0.04 2.88
C LEU A 374 -17.54 -0.20 1.39
N LEU A 375 -16.81 0.54 0.55
CA LEU A 375 -16.68 0.27 -0.88
C LEU A 375 -16.01 -1.09 -1.08
N PRO A 376 -16.44 -1.85 -2.11
CA PRO A 376 -15.74 -3.07 -2.48
C PRO A 376 -14.32 -2.73 -2.93
N MET A 377 -13.39 -3.64 -2.64
CA MET A 377 -11.98 -3.49 -2.94
C MET A 377 -11.46 -4.74 -3.63
N GLN A 378 -10.42 -4.59 -4.43
CA GLN A 378 -9.68 -5.68 -5.03
C GLN A 378 -8.18 -5.38 -4.92
N VAL A 379 -7.38 -6.39 -4.60
CA VAL A 379 -5.92 -6.30 -4.68
C VAL A 379 -5.51 -6.64 -6.10
N ILE A 380 -4.85 -5.69 -6.75
CA ILE A 380 -4.40 -5.80 -8.14
C ILE A 380 -2.89 -6.02 -8.14
N THR A 381 -2.45 -7.15 -8.66
CA THR A 381 -1.06 -7.55 -8.87
C THR A 381 -0.84 -7.93 -10.34
N PRO A 382 0.40 -8.18 -10.80
CA PRO A 382 0.65 -8.64 -12.17
C PRO A 382 -0.09 -9.94 -12.53
N GLU A 383 -0.43 -10.77 -11.53
CA GLU A 383 -1.16 -12.02 -11.69
C GLU A 383 -2.68 -11.83 -11.78
N THR A 384 -3.20 -10.66 -11.43
CA THR A 384 -4.65 -10.40 -11.45
C THR A 384 -5.18 -10.48 -12.87
N THR A 385 -6.17 -11.34 -13.08
CA THR A 385 -6.90 -11.47 -14.34
C THR A 385 -8.36 -11.08 -14.15
N GLY A 386 -9.07 -10.77 -15.25
CA GLY A 386 -10.50 -10.48 -15.17
C GLY A 386 -10.88 -9.15 -14.51
N ILE A 387 -9.95 -8.20 -14.43
CA ILE A 387 -10.21 -6.85 -13.88
C ILE A 387 -11.42 -6.23 -14.57
N VAL A 388 -12.47 -5.95 -13.81
CA VAL A 388 -13.71 -5.39 -14.31
C VAL A 388 -13.54 -3.90 -14.60
N ARG A 389 -13.75 -3.52 -15.86
CA ARG A 389 -13.63 -2.16 -16.38
C ARG A 389 -14.87 -1.72 -17.14
N ASP A 390 -15.10 -0.41 -17.21
CA ASP A 390 -16.06 0.18 -18.13
C ASP A 390 -15.51 0.25 -19.57
N SER A 391 -16.31 0.77 -20.51
CA SER A 391 -15.89 0.95 -21.91
C SER A 391 -14.77 1.99 -22.11
N GLY A 392 -14.56 2.87 -21.13
CA GLY A 392 -13.47 3.83 -21.09
C GLY A 392 -12.17 3.24 -20.52
N GLY A 393 -12.20 2.00 -20.03
CA GLY A 393 -11.08 1.34 -19.39
C GLY A 393 -10.92 1.69 -17.90
N ASN A 394 -11.85 2.44 -17.31
CA ASN A 394 -11.82 2.76 -15.89
C ASN A 394 -12.19 1.53 -15.07
N TYR A 395 -11.53 1.33 -13.94
CA TYR A 395 -11.88 0.27 -13.02
C TYR A 395 -13.22 0.53 -12.34
N ILE A 396 -14.15 -0.42 -12.48
CA ILE A 396 -15.49 -0.35 -11.87
C ILE A 396 -15.71 -1.43 -10.81
N GLY A 397 -14.84 -2.45 -10.74
CA GLY A 397 -14.80 -3.49 -9.72
C GLY A 397 -15.95 -4.50 -9.79
N VAL A 398 -17.20 -4.02 -9.67
CA VAL A 398 -18.42 -4.84 -9.68
C VAL A 398 -19.08 -4.70 -11.04
N ALA A 399 -19.13 -5.78 -11.83
CA ALA A 399 -19.56 -5.71 -13.23
C ALA A 399 -20.99 -5.22 -13.45
N ASP A 400 -21.89 -5.57 -12.53
CA ASP A 400 -23.32 -5.24 -12.58
C ASP A 400 -23.72 -4.17 -11.55
N TYR A 401 -22.76 -3.34 -11.09
CA TYR A 401 -23.01 -2.34 -10.04
C TYR A 401 -24.21 -1.42 -10.36
N GLU A 402 -24.33 -0.97 -11.60
CA GLU A 402 -25.44 -0.13 -12.06
C GLU A 402 -26.78 -0.86 -11.83
N ALA A 403 -26.90 -2.11 -12.27
CA ALA A 403 -28.12 -2.90 -12.07
C ALA A 403 -28.44 -3.08 -10.58
N GLN A 404 -27.43 -3.26 -9.72
CA GLN A 404 -27.63 -3.36 -8.28
C GLN A 404 -28.16 -2.05 -7.65
N PHE A 405 -27.65 -0.89 -8.08
CA PHE A 405 -28.19 0.41 -7.65
C PHE A 405 -29.60 0.66 -8.19
N LEU A 406 -29.85 0.38 -9.47
CA LEU A 406 -31.16 0.55 -10.08
C LEU A 406 -32.23 -0.33 -9.42
N ALA A 407 -31.90 -1.60 -9.14
CA ALA A 407 -32.79 -2.49 -8.40
C ALA A 407 -33.12 -1.94 -7.00
N ARG A 408 -32.12 -1.39 -6.29
CA ARG A 408 -32.33 -0.74 -4.98
C ARG A 408 -33.26 0.48 -5.07
N TRP A 409 -33.17 1.27 -6.14
CA TRP A 409 -34.01 2.46 -6.36
C TRP A 409 -35.40 2.13 -6.95
N GLY A 410 -35.70 0.85 -7.18
CA GLY A 410 -36.97 0.42 -7.79
C GLY A 410 -37.05 0.69 -9.30
N LEU A 411 -35.90 0.78 -9.98
CA LEU A 411 -35.75 1.05 -11.41
C LEU A 411 -35.22 -0.15 -12.22
N GLY A 412 -34.89 -1.27 -11.56
CA GLY A 412 -34.23 -2.45 -12.14
C GLY A 412 -35.11 -3.70 -12.26
#